data_AF-A0A4R3V6K6-F1
#
_entry.id   AF-A0A4R3V6K6-F1
#
_cell.length_a   1.000
_cell.length_b   1.000
_cell.length_c   1.000
_cell.angle_alpha   90.00
_cell.angle_beta   90.00
_cell.angle_gamma   90.00
#
_symmetry.space_group_name_H-M   'P 1'
#
loop_
_entity.id
_entity.type
_entity.pdbx_description
1 polymer ?
#
loop_
_entity_poly.entity_id
_entity_poly.type
_entity_poly.pdbx_seq_one_letter_code
_entity_poly.pdbx_strand_id
1 'polypeptide(L)' 'MGNENKRGLLDKFFFPVGIQPVCPKCGHQGFIVLRDDAVVNADKAIAIVACASKSCHAAIGILPASAVWDE' A
#
# COMPACT_ATOMS: atom_id res chain seq x y z
N MET A 1 15.64 -32.89 3.14
CA MET A 1 15.33 -32.83 4.59
C MET A 1 15.70 -31.44 5.09
N GLY A 2 14.74 -30.75 5.69
CA GLY A 2 14.88 -29.37 6.18
C GLY A 2 13.51 -28.74 6.33
N ASN A 3 12.83 -29.11 7.40
CA ASN A 3 11.42 -28.93 7.69
C ASN A 3 11.19 -27.62 8.45
N GLU A 4 10.52 -26.61 7.87
CA GLU A 4 10.08 -25.42 8.64
C GLU A 4 8.65 -24.99 8.27
N ASN A 5 7.76 -25.98 8.26
CA ASN A 5 6.31 -25.83 8.29
C ASN A 5 5.82 -25.40 9.69
N LYS A 6 6.36 -24.30 10.23
CA LYS A 6 6.10 -23.83 11.61
C LYS A 6 5.89 -22.32 11.79
N ARG A 7 5.74 -21.54 10.70
CA ARG A 7 5.33 -20.13 10.80
C ARG A 7 3.81 -19.94 10.99
N GLY A 8 3.16 -20.89 11.67
CA GLY A 8 1.71 -21.08 11.59
C GLY A 8 0.91 -21.01 12.89
N LEU A 9 1.55 -20.98 14.06
CA LEU A 9 0.80 -21.18 15.31
C LEU A 9 0.97 -20.10 16.39
N LEU A 10 2.14 -19.46 16.52
CA LEU A 10 2.36 -18.48 17.61
C LEU A 10 2.12 -17.02 17.18
N ASP A 11 2.25 -16.69 15.89
CA ASP A 11 1.93 -15.35 15.36
C ASP A 11 0.42 -15.01 15.40
N LYS A 12 -0.44 -15.99 15.71
CA LYS A 12 -1.89 -15.79 15.86
C LYS A 12 -2.34 -15.32 17.25
N PHE A 13 -1.51 -15.46 18.29
CA PHE A 13 -1.97 -15.34 19.68
C PHE A 13 -1.46 -14.11 20.44
N PHE A 14 -0.32 -13.51 20.05
CA PHE A 14 0.34 -12.47 20.86
C PHE A 14 0.54 -11.12 20.18
N PHE A 15 0.31 -11.01 18.87
CA PHE A 15 0.12 -9.73 18.20
C PHE A 15 -1.33 -9.71 17.70
N PRO A 16 -2.12 -8.64 17.91
CA PRO A 16 -3.28 -8.43 17.06
C PRO A 16 -2.70 -8.33 15.65
N VAL A 17 -2.90 -9.37 14.85
CA VAL A 17 -2.50 -9.53 13.44
C VAL A 17 -2.13 -8.15 12.87
N GLY A 18 -0.83 -7.86 12.75
CA GLY A 18 -0.33 -6.50 12.52
C GLY A 18 -1.21 -5.81 11.47
N ILE A 19 -1.70 -4.59 11.79
CA ILE A 19 -2.75 -3.91 11.02
C ILE A 19 -2.46 -4.09 9.53
N GLN A 20 -3.26 -4.93 8.87
CA GLN A 20 -3.18 -5.11 7.43
C GLN A 20 -4.10 -4.05 6.82
N PRO A 21 -3.56 -2.93 6.31
CA PRO A 21 -4.40 -1.90 5.74
C PRO A 21 -5.20 -2.50 4.58
N VAL A 22 -6.49 -2.27 4.59
CA VAL A 22 -7.40 -2.61 3.50
C VAL A 22 -7.87 -1.34 2.83
N CYS A 23 -8.17 -1.41 1.54
CA CYS A 23 -8.80 -0.30 0.85
C CYS A 23 -10.14 0.03 1.52
N PRO A 24 -10.35 1.25 2.03
CA PRO A 24 -11.60 1.62 2.72
C PRO A 24 -12.82 1.59 1.79
N LYS A 25 -12.62 1.64 0.46
CA LYS A 25 -13.70 1.57 -0.53
C LYS A 25 -14.15 0.14 -0.85
N CYS A 26 -13.25 -0.84 -0.86
CA CYS A 26 -13.56 -2.19 -1.37
C CYS A 26 -13.00 -3.37 -0.56
N GLY A 27 -12.28 -3.12 0.55
CA GLY A 27 -11.69 -4.16 1.39
C GLY A 27 -10.45 -4.86 0.82
N HIS A 28 -9.98 -4.48 -0.38
CA HIS A 28 -8.81 -5.09 -1.02
C HIS A 28 -7.51 -4.83 -0.24
N GLN A 29 -6.68 -5.86 -0.05
CA GLN A 29 -5.47 -5.85 0.78
C GLN A 29 -4.19 -5.38 0.07
N GLY A 30 -4.32 -4.66 -1.05
CA GLY A 30 -3.20 -4.26 -1.88
C GLY A 30 -3.34 -2.84 -2.40
N PHE A 31 -2.19 -2.16 -2.45
CA PHE A 31 -2.05 -0.79 -2.92
C PHE A 31 -0.92 -0.72 -3.95
N ILE A 32 -1.06 0.22 -4.88
CA ILE A 32 -0.04 0.61 -5.85
C ILE A 32 0.31 2.07 -5.62
N VAL A 33 1.52 2.46 -6.00
CA VAL A 33 1.95 3.85 -5.98
C VAL A 33 2.23 4.31 -7.39
N LEU A 34 1.57 5.39 -7.80
CA LEU A 34 1.67 5.98 -9.14
C LEU A 34 2.40 7.31 -9.04
N ARG A 35 3.38 7.55 -9.90
CA ARG A 35 4.01 8.86 -10.05
C ARG A 35 3.19 9.68 -11.03
N ASP A 36 2.84 10.89 -10.66
CA ASP A 36 2.13 11.84 -11.52
C ASP A 36 2.92 13.16 -11.55
N ASP A 37 3.39 13.52 -12.74
CA ASP A 37 4.14 14.72 -13.06
C ASP A 37 3.27 15.81 -13.71
N ALA A 38 2.02 15.49 -14.07
CA ALA A 38 1.12 16.35 -14.83
C ALA A 38 0.01 16.96 -13.95
N VAL A 39 0.30 17.26 -12.69
CA VAL A 39 -0.67 17.80 -11.75
C VAL A 39 -0.79 19.31 -11.91
N VAL A 40 -2.00 19.77 -12.27
CA VAL A 40 -2.32 21.19 -12.37
C VAL A 40 -2.21 21.82 -10.97
N ASN A 41 -1.35 22.84 -10.83
CA ASN A 41 -1.05 23.56 -9.58
C ASN A 41 -0.20 22.82 -8.54
N ALA A 42 0.62 21.85 -8.95
CA ALA A 42 1.67 21.31 -8.07
C ALA A 42 3.05 21.78 -8.55
N ASP A 43 3.86 22.30 -7.62
CA ASP A 43 5.24 22.73 -7.91
C ASP A 43 6.20 21.55 -8.13
N LYS A 44 5.77 20.32 -7.81
CA LYS A 44 6.57 19.09 -7.87
C LYS A 44 5.69 17.90 -8.25
N ALA A 45 6.32 16.87 -8.82
CA ALA A 45 5.68 15.58 -9.02
C ALA A 45 5.15 14.99 -7.71
N ILE A 46 4.03 14.29 -7.78
CA ILE A 46 3.40 13.63 -6.64
C ILE A 46 3.42 12.12 -6.81
N ALA A 47 3.30 11.43 -5.68
CA ALA A 47 3.01 10.01 -5.60
C ALA A 47 1.57 9.82 -5.13
N ILE A 48 0.76 9.13 -5.92
CA ILE A 48 -0.62 8.77 -5.58
C ILE A 48 -0.62 7.32 -5.10
N VAL A 49 -1.00 7.10 -3.85
CA VAL A 49 -1.25 5.76 -3.33
C VAL A 49 -2.68 5.38 -3.67
N ALA A 50 -2.85 4.34 -4.49
CA ALA A 50 -4.16 3.88 -4.95
C ALA A 50 -4.40 2.40 -4.62
N CYS A 51 -5.67 2.01 -4.53
CA CYS A 51 -6.03 0.60 -4.40
C CYS A 51 -5.63 -0.20 -5.64
N ALA A 52 -4.95 -1.33 -5.46
CA ALA A 52 -4.51 -2.20 -6.56
C ALA A 52 -5.63 -3.03 -7.19
N SER A 53 -6.86 -2.98 -6.65
CA SER A 53 -8.00 -3.69 -7.23
C SER A 53 -8.38 -3.05 -8.57
N LYS A 54 -8.39 -3.88 -9.63
CA LYS A 54 -8.67 -3.49 -11.02
C LYS A 54 -10.02 -2.78 -11.20
N SER A 55 -11.00 -3.06 -10.33
CA SER A 55 -12.33 -2.46 -10.38
C SER A 55 -12.50 -1.25 -9.45
N CYS A 56 -11.52 -0.97 -8.57
CA CYS A 56 -11.62 0.05 -7.54
C CYS A 56 -10.77 1.27 -7.84
N HIS A 57 -9.44 1.09 -7.97
CA HIS A 57 -8.42 2.13 -8.14
C HIS A 57 -8.63 3.41 -7.31
N ALA A 58 -9.23 3.30 -6.12
CA ALA A 58 -9.47 4.46 -5.27
C ALA A 58 -8.13 5.06 -4.82
N ALA A 59 -7.96 6.37 -5.02
CA ALA A 59 -6.86 7.13 -4.43
C ALA A 59 -7.07 7.22 -2.91
N ILE A 60 -6.05 6.84 -2.15
CA ILE A 60 -6.05 6.74 -0.68
C ILE A 60 -5.22 7.86 -0.07
N GLY A 61 -4.16 8.26 -0.75
CA GLY A 61 -3.27 9.30 -0.28
C GLY A 61 -2.45 9.90 -1.42
N ILE A 62 -1.95 11.10 -1.17
CA ILE A 62 -1.07 11.84 -2.06
C ILE A 62 0.15 12.26 -1.24
N LEU A 63 1.33 12.02 -1.78
CA LEU A 63 2.62 12.35 -1.17
C LEU A 63 3.46 13.13 -2.19
N PRO A 64 4.45 13.93 -1.77
CA PRO A 64 5.50 14.38 -2.67
C PRO A 64 6.24 13.17 -3.27
N ALA A 65 6.60 13.20 -4.56
CA ALA A 65 7.34 12.10 -5.19
C ALA A 65 8.64 11.74 -4.44
N SER A 66 9.34 12.75 -3.91
CA SER A 66 10.56 12.59 -3.13
C SER A 66 10.40 11.87 -1.78
N ALA A 67 9.16 11.64 -1.32
CA ALA A 67 8.89 10.85 -0.13
C ALA A 67 8.77 9.34 -0.43
N VAL A 68 8.70 8.98 -1.72
CA VAL A 68 8.50 7.60 -2.20
C VAL A 68 9.70 7.10 -3.00
N TRP A 69 10.28 7.96 -3.83
CA TRP A 69 11.44 7.65 -4.65
C TRP A 69 12.61 8.55 -4.28
N ASP A 70 13.80 7.94 -4.09
CA ASP A 70 15.06 8.65 -3.92
C ASP A 70 15.54 9.13 -5.31
N GLU A 71 15.33 10.41 -5.61
CA GLU A 71 15.78 11.07 -6.86
C GLU A 71 16.96 12.02 -6.60
#